data_AF-A0A3E0MIW9-F1
#
_entry.id   AF-A0A3E0MIW9-F1
#
_cell.length_a   1.000
_cell.length_b   1.000
_cell.length_c   1.000
_cell.angle_alpha   90.00
_cell.angle_beta   90.00
_cell.angle_gamma   90.00
#
_symmetry.space_group_name_H-M   'P 1'
#
loop_
_entity.id
_entity.type
_entity.pdbx_description
1 polymer ?
#
loop_
_entity_poly.entity_id
_entity_poly.type
_entity_poly.pdbx_seq_one_letter_code
_entity_poly.pdbx_strand_id
1 'polypeptide(L)'
;MITYLATVHKDNHSDYGVQFYDFPGCISAGETIEEAKKMATEALKGHISFMLADGDEIPTPSTLETILTDADHQDAIAFLLIEVSEAILNHQELCVKN
;
A
#
# COMPACT_ATOMS: atom_id res chain seq x y z
N MET A 1 4.75 -7.67 12.27
CA MET A 1 4.12 -7.45 10.94
C MET A 1 3.28 -6.20 11.05
N ILE A 2 3.36 -5.32 10.06
CA ILE A 2 2.59 -4.07 10.00
C ILE A 2 1.52 -4.23 8.92
N THR A 3 0.30 -3.77 9.18
CA THR A 3 -0.82 -3.87 8.23
C THR A 3 -1.21 -2.48 7.76
N TYR A 4 -1.20 -2.25 6.46
CA TYR A 4 -1.68 -1.03 5.83
C TYR A 4 -3.03 -1.27 5.15
N LEU A 5 -3.86 -0.22 5.14
CA LEU A 5 -5.14 -0.23 4.48
C LEU A 5 -5.01 0.32 3.06
N ALA A 6 -5.59 -0.40 2.11
CA ALA A 6 -5.71 0.04 0.74
C ALA A 6 -7.19 0.09 0.33
N THR A 7 -7.56 1.10 -0.44
CA THR A 7 -8.90 1.21 -1.02
C THR A 7 -8.92 0.64 -2.43
N VAL A 8 -10.02 -0.05 -2.75
CA VAL A 8 -10.25 -0.62 -4.08
C VAL A 8 -11.29 0.19 -4.80
N HIS A 9 -10.98 0.60 -6.02
CA HIS A 9 -11.85 1.37 -6.90
C HIS A 9 -12.04 0.60 -8.21
N LYS A 10 -13.21 0.75 -8.83
CA LYS A 10 -13.48 0.10 -10.11
C LYS A 10 -14.51 0.88 -10.93
N ASP A 11 -14.12 1.18 -12.16
CA ASP A 11 -14.99 1.76 -13.17
C ASP A 11 -15.57 0.69 -14.11
N ASN A 12 -16.56 1.11 -14.90
CA ASN A 12 -17.17 0.27 -15.92
C ASN A 12 -16.12 -0.17 -16.96
N HIS A 13 -15.93 -1.48 -17.09
CA HIS A 13 -14.96 -2.11 -18.01
C HIS A 13 -13.47 -1.77 -17.73
N SER A 14 -13.12 -1.34 -16.51
CA SER A 14 -11.71 -1.15 -16.08
C SER A 14 -11.15 -2.39 -15.37
N ASP A 15 -9.90 -2.32 -14.93
CA ASP A 15 -9.36 -3.22 -13.90
C ASP A 15 -9.77 -2.75 -12.49
N TYR A 16 -9.47 -3.55 -11.46
CA TYR A 16 -9.57 -3.12 -10.07
C TYR A 16 -8.35 -2.29 -9.71
N GLY A 17 -8.54 -0.99 -9.47
CA GLY A 17 -7.51 -0.09 -8.99
C GLY A 17 -7.37 -0.18 -7.47
N VAL A 18 -6.15 -0.09 -6.98
CA VAL A 18 -5.82 -0.11 -5.55
C VAL A 18 -4.89 1.04 -5.23
N GLN A 19 -5.22 1.80 -4.19
CA GLN A 19 -4.40 2.90 -3.67
C GLN A 19 -4.25 2.80 -2.16
N PHE A 20 -3.15 3.33 -1.63
CA PHE A 20 -2.87 3.34 -0.21
C PHE A 20 -3.08 4.73 0.38
N TYR A 21 -3.84 4.82 1.47
CA TYR A 21 -4.07 6.07 2.19
C TYR A 21 -2.76 6.65 2.74
N ASP A 22 -1.97 5.78 3.39
CA ASP A 22 -0.72 6.16 4.05
C ASP A 22 0.43 6.39 3.07
N PHE A 23 0.30 5.95 1.81
CA PHE A 23 1.32 6.12 0.77
C PHE A 23 0.71 6.77 -0.47
N PRO A 24 0.45 8.09 -0.44
CA PRO A 24 -0.06 8.81 -1.59
C PRO A 24 0.84 8.60 -2.82
N GLY A 25 0.24 8.15 -3.92
CA GLY A 25 0.95 7.83 -5.16
C GLY A 25 1.41 6.37 -5.28
N CYS A 26 1.31 5.56 -4.23
CA CYS A 26 1.45 4.11 -4.35
C CYS A 26 0.14 3.51 -4.88
N ILE A 27 0.07 3.32 -6.19
CA ILE A 27 -1.11 2.84 -6.91
C ILE A 27 -0.77 1.57 -7.67
N SER A 28 -1.70 0.63 -7.73
CA SER A 28 -1.60 -0.61 -8.51
C SER A 28 -2.95 -1.03 -9.07
N ALA A 29 -2.98 -2.00 -9.96
CA ALA A 29 -4.22 -2.54 -10.50
C ALA A 29 -4.10 -4.03 -10.84
N GLY A 30 -5.25 -4.70 -11.00
CA GLY A 30 -5.33 -6.07 -11.50
C GLY A 30 -6.72 -6.41 -12.06
N GLU A 31 -6.81 -7.40 -12.95
CA GLU A 31 -8.07 -7.78 -13.60
C GLU A 31 -9.07 -8.39 -12.60
N THR A 32 -8.55 -8.97 -11.52
CA THR A 32 -9.32 -9.56 -10.42
C THR A 32 -8.90 -8.95 -9.08
N ILE A 33 -9.76 -9.05 -8.06
CA ILE A 33 -9.44 -8.59 -6.69
C ILE A 33 -8.18 -9.28 -6.14
N GLU A 34 -8.02 -10.57 -6.38
CA GLU A 34 -6.84 -11.32 -5.91
C GLU A 34 -5.55 -10.86 -6.61
N GLU A 35 -5.63 -10.61 -7.92
CA GLU A 35 -4.50 -10.04 -8.66
C GLU A 35 -4.18 -8.63 -8.19
N ALA A 36 -5.19 -7.78 -8.04
CA ALA A 36 -5.03 -6.41 -7.54
C ALA A 36 -4.40 -6.40 -6.15
N LYS A 37 -4.81 -7.30 -5.25
CA LYS A 37 -4.20 -7.47 -3.91
C LYS A 37 -2.73 -7.88 -4.00
N LYS A 38 -2.41 -8.83 -4.88
CA LYS A 38 -1.02 -9.28 -5.10
C LYS A 38 -0.18 -8.12 -5.65
N MET A 39 -0.68 -7.40 -6.63
CA MET A 39 -0.01 -6.25 -7.23
C MET A 39 0.20 -5.11 -6.23
N ALA A 40 -0.82 -4.81 -5.42
CA ALA A 40 -0.73 -3.82 -4.34
C ALA A 40 0.32 -4.19 -3.29
N THR A 41 0.41 -5.48 -2.94
CA THR A 41 1.42 -5.98 -2.01
C THR A 41 2.84 -5.72 -2.54
N GLU A 42 3.10 -6.03 -3.81
CA GLU A 42 4.43 -5.81 -4.40
C GLU A 42 4.72 -4.31 -4.61
N ALA A 43 3.72 -3.53 -5.02
CA ALA A 43 3.84 -2.08 -5.15
C ALA A 43 4.22 -1.43 -3.82
N LEU A 44 3.53 -1.78 -2.74
CA LEU A 44 3.81 -1.26 -1.40
C LEU A 44 5.22 -1.61 -0.91
N LYS A 45 5.65 -2.87 -1.09
CA LYS A 45 7.01 -3.29 -0.71
C LYS A 45 8.07 -2.51 -1.48
N GLY A 46 7.87 -2.33 -2.79
CA GLY A 46 8.78 -1.55 -3.63
C GLY A 46 8.82 -0.09 -3.19
N HIS A 47 7.67 0.53 -2.94
CA HIS A 47 7.57 1.91 -2.49
C HIS A 47 8.28 2.14 -1.15
N ILE A 48 8.02 1.28 -0.15
CA ILE A 48 8.73 1.31 1.15
C ILE A 48 10.24 1.15 0.94
N SER A 49 10.66 0.24 0.07
CA SER A 49 12.09 0.01 -0.20
C SER A 49 12.76 1.25 -0.81
N PHE A 50 12.08 1.98 -1.69
CA PHE A 50 12.57 3.25 -2.22
C PHE A 50 12.65 4.33 -1.14
N MET A 51 11.60 4.50 -0.34
CA MET A 51 11.61 5.45 0.79
C MET A 51 12.78 5.19 1.74
N LEU A 52 13.00 3.92 2.13
CA LEU A 52 14.10 3.55 3.01
C LEU A 52 15.48 3.79 2.39
N ALA A 53 15.62 3.62 1.07
CA ALA A 53 16.86 3.87 0.34
C ALA A 53 17.18 5.38 0.27
N ASP A 54 16.14 6.22 0.18
CA ASP A 54 16.26 7.67 0.18
C ASP A 54 16.38 8.26 1.61
N GLY A 55 16.20 7.42 2.63
CA GLY A 55 16.28 7.80 4.05
C GLY A 55 15.00 8.42 4.60
N ASP A 56 13.88 8.26 3.90
CA ASP A 56 12.58 8.74 4.31
C ASP A 56 11.99 7.87 5.44
N GLU A 57 11.18 8.49 6.29
CA GLU A 57 10.45 7.80 7.34
C GLU A 57 9.23 7.09 6.77
N ILE A 58 9.02 5.84 7.19
CA ILE A 58 7.82 5.08 6.81
C ILE A 58 6.64 5.54 7.67
N PRO A 59 5.50 5.94 7.07
CA PRO A 59 4.34 6.42 7.79
C PRO A 59 3.75 5.33 8.70
N THR A 60 3.19 5.75 9.83
CA THR A 60 2.44 4.84 10.69
C THR A 60 1.09 4.51 10.04
N PRO A 61 0.63 3.24 10.04
CA PRO A 61 -0.65 2.88 9.43
C PRO A 61 -1.83 3.65 10.02
N SER A 62 -2.69 4.18 9.15
CA SER A 62 -3.93 4.81 9.55
C SER A 62 -4.98 3.80 9.99
N THR A 63 -5.95 4.28 10.78
CA THR A 63 -7.10 3.46 11.19
C THR A 63 -8.18 3.46 10.12
N LEU A 64 -9.01 2.42 10.08
CA LEU A 64 -10.14 2.36 9.16
C LEU A 64 -11.13 3.51 9.37
N GLU A 65 -11.33 3.96 10.61
CA GLU A 65 -12.19 5.11 10.94
C GLU A 65 -11.68 6.40 10.30
N THR A 66 -10.36 6.63 10.32
CA THR A 66 -9.73 7.77 9.66
C THR A 66 -10.01 7.76 8.16
N ILE A 67 -9.85 6.60 7.50
CA ILE A 67 -10.02 6.50 6.05
C ILE A 67 -11.50 6.66 5.66
N LEU A 68 -12.42 6.09 6.42
CA LEU A 68 -13.86 6.18 6.15
C LEU A 68 -14.44 7.59 6.33
N THR A 69 -13.80 8.41 7.16
CA THR A 69 -14.22 9.80 7.37
C THR A 69 -13.64 10.77 6.35
N ASP A 70 -12.72 10.30 5.50
CA ASP A 70 -12.11 11.05 4.43
C ASP A 70 -13.01 11.05 3.17
N ALA A 71 -13.30 12.25 2.65
CA ALA A 71 -14.17 12.43 1.49
C ALA A 71 -13.58 11.84 0.20
N ASP A 72 -12.25 11.81 0.08
CA ASP A 72 -11.54 11.36 -1.12
C ASP A 72 -11.54 9.83 -1.26
N HIS A 73 -12.10 9.11 -0.28
CA HIS A 73 -12.14 7.65 -0.23
C HIS A 73 -13.58 7.08 -0.21
N GLN A 74 -14.58 7.93 -0.45
CA GLN A 74 -16.00 7.53 -0.39
C GLN A 74 -16.47 6.70 -1.59
N ASP A 75 -15.73 6.69 -2.68
CA ASP A 75 -16.00 5.89 -3.89
C ASP A 75 -15.32 4.51 -3.86
N ALA A 76 -14.60 4.20 -2.78
CA ALA A 76 -14.03 2.88 -2.57
C ALA A 76 -15.13 1.81 -2.47
N ILE A 77 -15.01 0.77 -3.30
CA ILE A 77 -15.95 -0.35 -3.31
C ILE A 77 -15.56 -1.47 -2.33
N ALA A 78 -14.29 -1.49 -1.90
CA ALA A 78 -13.78 -2.43 -0.91
C ALA A 78 -12.49 -1.91 -0.25
N PHE A 79 -12.10 -2.55 0.85
CA PHE A 79 -10.83 -2.33 1.54
C PHE A 79 -10.01 -3.61 1.54
N LEU A 80 -8.70 -3.47 1.36
CA LEU A 80 -7.74 -4.55 1.48
C LEU A 80 -6.79 -4.27 2.65
N LEU A 81 -6.51 -5.32 3.42
CA LEU A 81 -5.45 -5.33 4.42
C LEU A 81 -4.20 -5.92 3.79
N ILE A 82 -3.16 -5.10 3.68
CA ILE A 82 -1.87 -5.48 3.10
C ILE A 82 -0.84 -5.56 4.22
N GLU A 83 -0.33 -6.77 4.43
CA GLU A 83 0.67 -7.04 5.47
C GLU A 83 2.08 -6.85 4.92
N VAL A 84 2.89 -6.11 5.68
CA VAL A 84 4.31 -5.88 5.41
C VAL A 84 5.12 -6.44 6.58
N SER A 85 6.14 -7.23 6.25
CA SER A 85 7.04 -7.79 7.26
C SER A 85 8.03 -6.74 7.73
N GLU A 86 8.40 -6.78 9.01
CA GLU A 86 9.43 -5.92 9.58
C GLU A 86 10.81 -6.14 8.94
N ALA A 87 11.02 -7.29 8.30
CA ALA A 87 12.23 -7.56 7.54
C ALA A 87 12.47 -6.56 6.41
N ILE A 88 11.40 -6.03 5.79
CA ILE A 88 11.50 -4.99 4.74
C ILE A 88 11.84 -3.64 5.38
N LEU A 89 11.28 -3.35 6.56
CA LEU A 89 11.52 -2.11 7.30
C LEU A 89 12.95 -2.03 7.85
N ASN A 90 13.55 -3.17 8.18
CA ASN A 90 14.89 -3.26 8.76
C ASN A 90 16.00 -3.46 7.72
N HIS A 91 15.74 -3.29 6.41
CA HIS A 91 16.71 -3.63 5.37
C HIS A 91 17.98 -2.75 5.36
N GLN A 92 18.05 -1.69 6.19
CA GLN A 92 19.25 -0.84 6.32
C GLN A 92 20.50 -1.57 6.84
N GLU A 93 20.42 -2.77 7.44
CA GLU A 93 21.62 -3.47 7.96
C GLU A 93 22.38 -4.36 6.95
N LEU A 94 21.86 -4.59 5.74
CA LEU A 94 22.46 -5.55 4.78
C LEU A 94 23.35 -4.91 3.70
N CYS A 95 23.21 -3.61 3.41
CA CYS A 95 23.97 -2.95 2.34
C CYS A 95 25.25 -2.20 2.80
N VAL A 96 25.51 -2.10 4.10
CA VAL A 96 26.70 -1.37 4.64
C VAL A 96 27.88 -2.32 4.97
N LYS A 97 27.73 -3.63 4.77
CA LYS A 97 28.83 -4.59 4.94
C LYS A 97 29.55 -4.84 3.62
N ASN A 98 30.33 -3.87 3.15
CA ASN A 98 31.42 -4.09 2.18
C ASN A 98 32.51 -3.04 2.35
#